data_AF-A0A956H7R9-F1
#
_entry.id   AF-A0A956H7R9-F1
#
_cell.length_a   1.000
_cell.length_b   1.000
_cell.length_c   1.000
_cell.angle_alpha   90.00
_cell.angle_beta   90.00
_cell.angle_gamma   90.00
#
_symmetry.space_group_name_H-M   'P 1'
#
loop_
_entity.id
_entity.type
_entity.pdbx_description
1 polymer ?
#
loop_
_entity_poly.entity_id
_entity_poly.type
_entity_poly.pdbx_seq_one_letter_code
_entity_poly.pdbx_strand_id
1 'polypeptide(L)'
;MSEAPQPIPELASDDRVGCVVLLGTQRFDETLGSIVRRLECDDGPIALITAGWQDREDEDQALHTHLACETINLRLYNRTDDVYGRDPELATAHRAKQTKLRHKQDFYRIRLEHELAANHVIRQRSAPDDVLVEEEQASVAAIRSLDAYHLAACQRVRREFETEIDLWQRPAIVEHRQELAEILGRCKAVAIAGGHVAALLNRMRLFGVDELLGGQTIFAWSGGGMVTSDRIVLYHDS
;
A
#
# COMPACT_ATOMS: atom_id res chain seq x y z
N MET A 1 -15.47 -27.22 -22.16
CA MET A 1 -14.04 -27.38 -21.88
C MET A 1 -13.50 -25.97 -21.69
N SER A 2 -13.31 -25.57 -20.44
CA SER A 2 -12.90 -24.22 -20.05
C SER A 2 -11.40 -24.11 -20.26
N GLU A 3 -10.98 -23.23 -21.15
CA GLU A 3 -9.57 -22.92 -21.37
C GLU A 3 -9.06 -22.20 -20.12
N ALA A 4 -8.00 -22.73 -19.51
CA ALA A 4 -7.37 -22.11 -18.35
C ALA A 4 -6.78 -20.76 -18.77
N PRO A 5 -6.80 -19.74 -17.90
CA PRO A 5 -6.20 -18.44 -18.20
C PRO A 5 -4.72 -18.64 -18.54
N GLN A 6 -4.28 -18.08 -19.67
CA GLN A 6 -2.89 -18.15 -20.08
C GLN A 6 -2.00 -17.42 -19.06
N PRO A 7 -0.83 -17.98 -18.71
CA PRO A 7 0.10 -17.34 -17.81
C PRO A 7 0.57 -16.00 -18.41
N ILE A 8 0.71 -15.00 -17.54
CA ILE A 8 1.38 -13.73 -17.83
C ILE A 8 2.75 -14.07 -18.45
N PRO A 9 3.19 -13.41 -19.54
CA PRO A 9 4.53 -13.62 -20.07
C PRO A 9 5.54 -13.45 -18.94
N GLU A 10 6.39 -14.47 -18.80
CA GLU A 10 7.46 -14.56 -17.82
C GLU A 10 8.21 -13.23 -17.77
N LEU A 11 7.92 -12.43 -16.74
CA LEU A 11 8.73 -11.26 -16.40
C LEU A 11 10.15 -11.81 -16.28
N ALA A 12 11.02 -11.42 -17.20
CA ALA A 12 12.41 -11.85 -17.21
C ALA A 12 12.92 -11.82 -15.76
N SER A 13 13.32 -12.99 -15.25
CA SER A 13 13.93 -13.14 -13.94
C SER A 13 15.26 -12.40 -13.98
N ASP A 14 15.19 -11.09 -13.83
CA ASP A 14 16.31 -10.27 -13.51
C ASP A 14 16.64 -10.64 -12.07
N ASP A 15 17.86 -11.14 -11.83
CA ASP A 15 18.44 -11.41 -10.50
C ASP A 15 18.65 -10.08 -9.72
N ARG A 16 17.73 -9.12 -9.86
CA ARG A 16 17.69 -7.90 -9.09
C ARG A 16 17.21 -8.24 -7.68
N VAL A 17 18.17 -8.36 -6.78
CA VAL A 17 17.89 -8.26 -5.35
C VAL A 17 17.62 -6.78 -5.03
N GLY A 18 16.38 -6.35 -5.26
CA GLY A 18 15.92 -5.01 -4.91
C GLY A 18 16.02 -4.75 -3.41
N CYS A 19 16.47 -3.56 -3.05
CA CYS A 19 16.46 -3.09 -1.68
C CYS A 19 15.31 -2.09 -1.47
N VAL A 20 14.67 -2.14 -0.30
CA VAL A 20 13.73 -1.11 0.13
C VAL A 20 14.46 -0.10 1.01
N VAL A 21 14.53 1.14 0.55
CA VAL A 21 15.13 2.27 1.27
C VAL A 21 14.03 3.12 1.88
N LEU A 22 13.93 3.07 3.20
CA LEU A 22 12.99 3.87 3.98
C LEU A 22 13.61 5.20 4.39
N LEU A 23 12.97 6.29 4.00
CA LEU A 23 13.43 7.64 4.28
C LEU A 23 12.47 8.38 5.20
N GLY A 24 13.04 9.31 5.97
CA GLY A 24 12.27 10.30 6.75
C GLY A 24 11.56 11.32 5.85
N THR A 25 10.99 12.36 6.47
CA THR A 25 10.27 13.40 5.74
C THR A 25 11.20 14.19 4.81
N GLN A 26 10.96 14.12 3.50
CA GLN A 26 11.79 14.78 2.48
C GLN A 26 11.51 16.28 2.30
N ARG A 27 10.72 16.90 3.20
CA ARG A 27 10.40 18.34 3.15
C ARG A 27 11.46 19.19 3.85
N PHE A 28 12.11 18.63 4.87
CA PHE A 28 13.04 19.36 5.74
C PHE A 28 14.48 18.89 5.58
N ASP A 29 14.69 17.58 5.34
CA ASP A 29 15.99 17.00 5.02
C ASP A 29 15.93 16.28 3.66
N GLU A 30 16.34 17.02 2.64
CA GLU A 30 16.36 16.64 1.23
C GLU A 30 17.48 15.62 0.94
N THR A 31 17.22 14.35 1.25
CA THR A 31 18.22 13.27 1.21
C THR A 31 18.05 12.30 0.03
N LEU A 32 16.85 12.22 -0.55
CA LEU A 32 16.49 11.26 -1.61
C LEU A 32 17.47 11.30 -2.79
N GLY A 33 17.74 12.46 -3.38
CA GLY A 33 18.63 12.58 -4.54
C GLY A 33 20.07 12.11 -4.27
N SER A 34 20.59 12.36 -3.05
CA SER A 34 21.93 11.88 -2.67
C SER A 34 21.99 10.36 -2.53
N ILE A 35 20.90 9.76 -2.06
CA ILE A 35 20.80 8.32 -1.85
C ILE A 35 20.60 7.59 -3.18
N VAL A 36 19.80 8.16 -4.10
CA VAL A 36 19.63 7.64 -5.46
C VAL A 36 20.97 7.54 -6.18
N ARG A 37 21.79 8.60 -6.15
CA ARG A 37 23.14 8.60 -6.72
C ARG A 37 24.07 7.59 -6.03
N ARG A 38 23.98 7.50 -4.70
CA ARG A 38 24.79 6.55 -3.92
C ARG A 38 24.48 5.09 -4.25
N LEU A 39 23.25 4.79 -4.68
CA LEU A 39 22.82 3.47 -5.12
C LEU A 39 22.88 3.31 -6.65
N GLU A 40 23.51 4.25 -7.36
CA GLU A 40 23.74 4.19 -8.82
C GLU A 40 22.43 3.99 -9.61
N CYS A 41 21.33 4.59 -9.13
CA CYS A 41 20.00 4.52 -9.73
C CYS A 41 19.65 5.77 -10.57
N ASP A 42 20.62 6.66 -10.82
CA ASP A 42 20.46 7.93 -11.53
C ASP A 42 20.73 7.84 -13.05
N ASP A 43 21.17 6.69 -13.55
CA ASP A 43 21.50 6.42 -14.96
C ASP A 43 20.29 5.98 -15.82
N GLY A 44 19.07 6.29 -15.38
CA GLY A 44 17.84 5.98 -16.09
C GLY A 44 16.59 6.49 -15.37
N PRO A 45 15.40 6.22 -15.91
CA PRO A 45 14.17 6.76 -15.34
C PRO A 45 13.82 6.08 -14.02
N ILE A 46 13.28 6.87 -13.09
CA ILE A 46 12.68 6.40 -11.84
C ILE A 46 11.15 6.51 -11.94
N ALA A 47 10.44 5.41 -11.70
CA ALA A 47 8.99 5.43 -11.65
C ALA A 47 8.51 6.13 -10.37
N LEU A 48 7.53 7.03 -10.47
CA LEU A 48 6.95 7.72 -9.33
C LEU A 48 5.55 7.17 -9.04
N ILE A 49 5.32 6.82 -7.78
CA ILE A 49 4.00 6.55 -7.22
C ILE A 49 3.73 7.64 -6.20
N THR A 50 2.82 8.55 -6.51
CA THR A 50 2.44 9.61 -5.57
C THR A 50 1.06 9.33 -5.01
N ALA A 51 0.89 9.63 -3.73
CA ALA A 51 -0.40 9.60 -3.08
C ALA A 51 -1.16 10.93 -3.23
N GLY A 52 -0.71 11.82 -4.13
CA GLY A 52 -1.10 13.23 -4.23
C GLY A 52 -2.59 13.47 -4.06
N TRP A 53 -2.97 14.70 -3.66
CA TRP A 53 -4.37 15.11 -3.72
C TRP A 53 -4.89 14.79 -5.13
N GLN A 54 -6.08 14.19 -5.24
CA GLN A 54 -6.59 13.55 -6.46
C GLN A 54 -6.40 14.39 -7.74
N ASP A 55 -6.57 15.70 -7.65
CA ASP A 55 -6.45 16.65 -8.79
C ASP A 55 -5.02 17.15 -9.08
N ARG A 56 -4.03 16.73 -8.27
CA ARG A 56 -2.64 17.22 -8.28
C ARG A 56 -1.63 16.08 -8.42
N GLU A 57 -2.04 14.90 -8.91
CA GLU A 57 -1.13 13.77 -9.18
C GLU A 57 -0.04 14.15 -10.20
N ASP A 58 -0.37 15.06 -11.12
CA ASP A 58 0.55 15.61 -12.13
C ASP A 58 1.50 16.70 -11.59
N GLU A 59 1.35 17.12 -10.33
CA GLU A 59 2.25 18.10 -9.71
C GLU A 59 3.47 17.43 -9.05
N ASP A 60 4.19 16.62 -9.83
CA ASP A 60 5.39 15.90 -9.42
C ASP A 60 6.69 16.68 -9.70
N GLN A 61 6.60 17.89 -10.24
CA GLN A 61 7.76 18.72 -10.62
C GLN A 61 8.74 18.93 -9.45
N ALA A 62 8.24 19.05 -8.23
CA ALA A 62 9.08 19.14 -7.03
C ALA A 62 9.86 17.83 -6.78
N LEU A 63 9.24 16.66 -6.97
CA LEU A 63 9.91 15.36 -6.88
C LEU A 63 10.91 15.17 -8.01
N HIS A 64 10.54 15.50 -9.25
CA HIS A 64 11.44 15.43 -10.41
C HIS A 64 12.70 16.28 -10.17
N THR A 65 12.52 17.52 -9.69
CA THR A 65 13.62 18.42 -9.37
C THR A 65 14.50 17.87 -8.25
N HIS A 66 13.88 17.26 -7.24
CA HIS A 66 14.57 16.72 -6.08
C HIS A 66 15.37 15.44 -6.37
N LEU A 67 14.87 14.58 -7.27
CA LEU A 67 15.55 13.37 -7.72
C LEU A 67 16.71 13.68 -8.67
N ALA A 68 16.64 14.79 -9.40
CA ALA A 68 17.66 15.22 -10.37
C ALA A 68 18.00 14.16 -11.44
N CYS A 69 17.05 13.26 -11.72
CA CYS A 69 17.10 12.26 -12.78
C CYS A 69 15.79 12.29 -13.56
N GLU A 70 15.71 11.52 -14.66
CA GLU A 70 14.46 11.33 -15.38
C GLU A 70 13.46 10.61 -14.46
N THR A 71 12.20 11.06 -14.44
CA THR A 71 11.14 10.43 -13.64
C THR A 71 9.89 10.20 -14.46
N ILE A 72 9.24 9.06 -14.25
CA ILE A 72 7.99 8.70 -14.94
C ILE A 72 6.91 8.44 -13.88
N ASN A 73 5.92 9.31 -13.80
CA ASN A 73 4.80 9.12 -12.88
C ASN A 73 3.83 8.06 -13.40
N LEU A 74 3.52 7.08 -12.54
CA LEU A 74 2.64 5.97 -12.90
C LEU A 74 1.16 6.40 -12.99
N ARG A 75 0.80 7.57 -12.45
CA ARG A 75 -0.53 8.18 -12.55
C ARG A 75 -1.67 7.23 -12.17
N LEU A 76 -1.53 6.57 -11.02
CA LEU A 76 -2.46 5.52 -10.58
C LEU A 76 -3.85 6.07 -10.27
N TYR A 77 -4.00 7.34 -9.90
CA TYR A 77 -5.32 7.96 -9.75
C TYR A 77 -5.99 8.15 -11.11
N ASN A 78 -5.31 8.78 -12.07
CA ASN A 78 -5.88 9.01 -13.40
C ASN A 78 -6.26 7.68 -14.08
N ARG A 79 -5.41 6.66 -13.96
CA ARG A 79 -5.73 5.30 -14.45
C ARG A 79 -6.96 4.71 -13.77
N THR A 80 -7.14 4.96 -12.48
CA THR A 80 -8.32 4.48 -11.77
C THR A 80 -9.60 5.15 -12.24
N ASP A 81 -9.54 6.46 -12.51
CA ASP A 81 -10.70 7.20 -13.01
C ASP A 81 -11.08 6.75 -14.42
N ASP A 82 -10.09 6.49 -15.29
CA ASP A 82 -10.31 5.89 -16.60
C ASP A 82 -10.96 4.49 -16.49
N VAL A 83 -10.42 3.62 -15.64
CA VAL A 83 -11.01 2.29 -15.36
C VAL A 83 -12.46 2.40 -14.93
N TYR A 84 -12.78 3.30 -14.00
CA TYR A 84 -14.15 3.45 -13.52
C TYR A 84 -15.08 4.13 -14.52
N GLY A 85 -14.55 4.96 -15.42
CA GLY A 85 -15.30 5.52 -16.54
C GLY A 85 -15.67 4.44 -17.57
N ARG A 86 -14.74 3.52 -17.85
CA ARG A 86 -14.93 2.43 -18.83
C ARG A 86 -15.68 1.23 -18.27
N ASP A 87 -15.58 0.96 -16.97
CA ASP A 87 -16.24 -0.15 -16.29
C ASP A 87 -17.07 0.34 -15.07
N PRO A 88 -18.32 0.79 -15.30
CA PRO A 88 -19.21 1.22 -14.22
C PRO A 88 -19.60 0.12 -13.23
N GLU A 89 -19.57 -1.15 -13.66
CA GLU A 89 -19.85 -2.30 -12.81
C GLU A 89 -18.73 -2.46 -11.77
N LEU A 90 -17.48 -2.46 -12.22
CA LEU A 90 -16.30 -2.46 -11.35
C LEU A 90 -16.30 -1.26 -10.41
N ALA A 91 -16.64 -0.07 -10.90
CA ALA A 91 -16.74 1.13 -10.07
C ALA A 91 -17.77 0.96 -8.93
N THR A 92 -18.93 0.38 -9.24
CA THR A 92 -20.00 0.12 -8.27
C THR A 92 -19.59 -0.95 -7.25
N ALA A 93 -19.05 -2.08 -7.72
CA ALA A 93 -18.56 -3.14 -6.87
C ALA A 93 -17.42 -2.65 -5.95
N HIS A 94 -16.52 -1.83 -6.47
CA HIS A 94 -15.43 -1.25 -5.71
C HIS A 94 -15.96 -0.33 -4.60
N ARG A 95 -16.95 0.55 -4.88
CA ARG A 95 -17.59 1.39 -3.86
C ARG A 95 -18.28 0.56 -2.77
N ALA A 96 -18.94 -0.53 -3.14
CA ALA A 96 -19.55 -1.46 -2.20
C ALA A 96 -18.51 -2.12 -1.28
N LYS A 97 -17.40 -2.61 -1.85
CA LYS A 97 -16.25 -3.13 -1.09
C LYS A 97 -15.72 -2.10 -0.09
N GLN A 98 -15.48 -0.86 -0.52
CA GLN A 98 -14.95 0.20 0.36
C GLN A 98 -15.91 0.51 1.51
N THR A 99 -17.22 0.50 1.25
CA THR A 99 -18.24 0.66 2.29
C THR A 99 -18.23 -0.51 3.30
N LYS A 100 -18.13 -1.75 2.82
CA LYS A 100 -18.00 -2.94 3.69
C LYS A 100 -16.75 -2.87 4.57
N LEU A 101 -15.61 -2.45 4.00
CA LEU A 101 -14.36 -2.29 4.75
C LEU A 101 -14.45 -1.17 5.80
N ARG A 102 -15.08 -0.04 5.48
CA ARG A 102 -15.31 1.06 6.43
C ARG A 102 -16.13 0.59 7.64
N HIS A 103 -17.26 -0.10 7.42
CA HIS A 103 -18.06 -0.63 8.53
C HIS A 103 -17.29 -1.64 9.39
N LYS A 104 -16.45 -2.49 8.79
CA LYS A 104 -15.58 -3.38 9.57
C LYS A 104 -14.58 -2.61 10.42
N GLN A 105 -14.00 -1.55 9.86
CA GLN A 105 -13.10 -0.66 10.60
C GLN A 105 -13.80 0.01 11.78
N ASP A 106 -15.05 0.43 11.62
CA ASP A 106 -15.84 1.06 12.70
C ASP A 106 -16.02 0.09 13.88
N PHE A 107 -16.47 -1.15 13.61
CA PHE A 107 -16.60 -2.17 14.66
C PHE A 107 -15.27 -2.56 15.29
N TYR A 108 -14.20 -2.63 14.51
CA TYR A 108 -12.87 -2.89 15.02
C TYR A 108 -12.41 -1.78 15.99
N ARG A 109 -12.59 -0.51 15.62
CA ARG A 109 -12.22 0.63 16.48
C ARG A 109 -12.95 0.59 17.83
N ILE A 110 -14.26 0.35 17.82
CA ILE A 110 -15.06 0.26 19.06
C ILE A 110 -14.50 -0.84 19.98
N ARG A 111 -14.21 -2.01 19.43
CA ARG A 111 -13.65 -3.12 20.21
C ARG A 111 -12.25 -2.80 20.73
N LEU A 112 -11.41 -2.23 19.88
CA LEU A 112 -10.04 -1.88 20.23
C LEU A 112 -9.98 -0.86 21.36
N GLU A 113 -10.87 0.15 21.35
CA GLU A 113 -10.98 1.14 22.41
C GLU A 113 -11.21 0.47 23.78
N HIS A 114 -12.12 -0.49 23.86
CA HIS A 114 -12.39 -1.23 25.09
C HIS A 114 -11.22 -2.11 25.53
N GLU A 115 -10.56 -2.82 24.61
CA GLU A 115 -9.39 -3.65 24.94
C GLU A 115 -8.21 -2.80 25.43
N LEU A 116 -7.98 -1.63 24.80
CA LEU A 116 -6.94 -0.69 25.23
C LEU A 116 -7.25 -0.10 26.61
N ALA A 117 -8.51 0.28 26.86
CA ALA A 117 -8.94 0.78 28.17
C ALA A 117 -8.77 -0.28 29.27
N ALA A 118 -9.12 -1.54 28.98
CA ALA A 118 -8.92 -2.65 29.91
C ALA A 118 -7.43 -2.85 30.24
N ASN A 119 -6.56 -2.89 29.22
CA ASN A 119 -5.12 -2.99 29.41
C ASN A 119 -4.56 -1.84 30.26
N HIS A 120 -5.00 -0.61 29.99
CA HIS A 120 -4.59 0.56 30.76
C HIS A 120 -4.94 0.44 32.26
N VAL A 121 -6.15 -0.04 32.57
CA VAL A 121 -6.59 -0.27 33.95
C VAL A 121 -5.79 -1.39 34.61
N ILE A 122 -5.55 -2.50 33.91
CA ILE A 122 -4.78 -3.65 34.42
C ILE A 122 -3.37 -3.21 34.82
N ARG A 123 -2.67 -2.47 33.95
CA ARG A 123 -1.31 -1.96 34.20
C ARG A 123 -1.16 -1.04 35.40
N GLN A 124 -2.27 -0.48 35.90
CA GLN A 124 -2.30 0.43 37.05
C GLN A 124 -2.80 -0.23 38.33
N ARG A 125 -3.16 -1.52 38.29
CA ARG A 125 -3.62 -2.22 39.48
C ARG A 125 -2.48 -2.50 40.44
N SER A 126 -2.79 -2.40 41.72
CA SER A 126 -1.91 -2.88 42.79
C SER A 126 -2.15 -4.38 42.98
N ALA A 127 -1.17 -5.19 42.60
CA ALA A 127 -1.14 -6.64 42.69
C ALA A 127 0.32 -7.11 42.85
N PRO A 128 0.57 -8.35 43.28
CA PRO A 128 1.89 -8.95 43.19
C PRO A 128 2.45 -8.87 41.75
N ASP A 129 3.76 -8.62 41.62
CA ASP A 129 4.39 -8.34 40.32
C ASP A 129 4.22 -9.50 39.31
N ASP A 130 4.26 -10.74 39.77
CA ASP A 130 4.07 -11.93 38.93
C ASP A 130 2.66 -11.98 38.34
N VAL A 131 1.64 -11.72 39.16
CA VAL A 131 0.24 -11.65 38.72
C VAL A 131 0.03 -10.48 37.76
N LEU A 132 0.62 -9.31 38.05
CA LEU A 132 0.47 -8.12 37.20
C LEU A 132 1.05 -8.36 35.79
N VAL A 133 2.23 -8.99 35.71
CA VAL A 133 2.88 -9.33 34.44
C VAL A 133 2.06 -10.34 33.65
N GLU A 134 1.53 -11.38 34.29
CA GLU A 134 0.66 -12.38 33.64
C GLU A 134 -0.60 -11.73 33.04
N GLU A 135 -1.29 -10.90 33.82
CA GLU A 135 -2.54 -10.26 33.37
C GLU A 135 -2.30 -9.18 32.29
N GLU A 136 -1.20 -8.42 32.36
CA GLU A 136 -0.81 -7.50 31.30
C GLU A 136 -0.53 -8.26 29.98
N GLN A 137 0.17 -9.40 30.05
CA GLN A 137 0.43 -10.23 28.88
C GLN A 137 -0.87 -10.79 28.29
N ALA A 138 -1.80 -11.25 29.13
CA ALA A 138 -3.11 -11.72 28.69
C ALA A 138 -3.91 -10.61 28.00
N SER A 139 -3.89 -9.38 28.53
CA SER A 139 -4.55 -8.23 27.94
C SER A 139 -3.94 -7.83 26.58
N VAL A 140 -2.60 -7.80 26.48
CA VAL A 140 -1.91 -7.58 25.20
C VAL A 140 -2.22 -8.68 24.18
N ALA A 141 -2.35 -9.94 24.63
CA ALA A 141 -2.73 -11.06 23.76
C ALA A 141 -4.16 -10.92 23.22
N ALA A 142 -5.09 -10.38 24.01
CA ALA A 142 -6.45 -10.08 23.56
C ALA A 142 -6.47 -9.02 22.45
N ILE A 143 -5.71 -7.93 22.61
CA ILE A 143 -5.53 -6.90 21.58
C ILE A 143 -4.97 -7.50 20.28
N ARG A 144 -3.89 -8.29 20.37
CA ARG A 144 -3.28 -8.94 19.20
C ARG A 144 -4.25 -9.89 18.49
N SER A 145 -5.10 -10.58 19.24
CA SER A 145 -6.12 -11.47 18.70
C SER A 145 -7.21 -10.70 17.95
N LEU A 146 -7.61 -9.54 18.46
CA LEU A 146 -8.51 -8.61 17.79
C LEU A 146 -7.92 -8.10 16.47
N ASP A 147 -6.65 -7.69 16.48
CA ASP A 147 -5.93 -7.23 15.28
C ASP A 147 -5.87 -8.32 14.21
N ALA A 148 -5.49 -9.54 14.60
CA ALA A 148 -5.41 -10.68 13.70
C ALA A 148 -6.77 -11.00 13.07
N TYR A 149 -7.84 -10.98 13.87
CA TYR A 149 -9.20 -11.17 13.39
C TYR A 149 -9.59 -10.12 12.36
N HIS A 150 -9.33 -8.84 12.64
CA HIS A 150 -9.68 -7.73 11.75
C HIS A 150 -8.90 -7.78 10.44
N LEU A 151 -7.60 -8.07 10.51
CA LEU A 151 -6.74 -8.24 9.34
C LEU A 151 -7.26 -9.36 8.43
N ALA A 152 -7.56 -10.53 9.00
CA ALA A 152 -8.11 -11.66 8.27
C ALA A 152 -9.48 -11.34 7.64
N ALA A 153 -10.33 -10.61 8.37
CA ALA A 153 -11.63 -10.17 7.86
C ALA A 153 -11.49 -9.20 6.68
N CYS A 154 -10.54 -8.26 6.73
CA CYS A 154 -10.27 -7.34 5.63
C CYS A 154 -9.69 -8.06 4.40
N GLN A 155 -8.76 -9.00 4.60
CA GLN A 155 -8.20 -9.82 3.53
C GLN A 155 -9.29 -10.65 2.83
N ARG A 156 -10.20 -11.25 3.59
CA ARG A 156 -11.33 -11.99 3.03
C ARG A 156 -12.22 -11.11 2.15
N VAL A 157 -12.59 -9.91 2.61
CA VAL A 157 -13.41 -8.97 1.81
C VAL A 157 -12.72 -8.59 0.49
N ARG A 158 -11.40 -8.43 0.49
CA ARG A 158 -10.63 -8.12 -0.73
C ARG A 158 -10.63 -9.29 -1.71
N ARG A 159 -10.32 -10.50 -1.23
CA ARG A 159 -10.34 -11.73 -2.05
C ARG A 159 -11.72 -12.04 -2.62
N GLU A 160 -12.76 -11.89 -1.81
CA GLU A 160 -14.16 -12.03 -2.26
C GLU A 160 -14.43 -11.08 -3.43
N PHE A 161 -14.13 -9.78 -3.27
CA PHE A 161 -14.31 -8.80 -4.33
C PHE A 161 -13.51 -9.13 -5.59
N GLU A 162 -12.21 -9.46 -5.45
CA GLU A 162 -11.34 -9.80 -6.59
C GLU A 162 -11.89 -10.99 -7.39
N THR A 163 -12.38 -12.00 -6.68
CA THR A 163 -12.95 -13.22 -7.29
C THR A 163 -14.32 -12.96 -7.92
N GLU A 164 -15.22 -12.28 -7.21
CA GLU A 164 -16.60 -12.03 -7.64
C GLU A 164 -16.67 -11.15 -8.89
N ILE A 165 -15.78 -10.15 -8.99
CA ILE A 165 -15.75 -9.23 -10.14
C ILE A 165 -14.81 -9.72 -11.26
N ASP A 166 -14.09 -10.82 -11.04
CA ASP A 166 -13.01 -11.31 -11.90
C ASP A 166 -12.02 -10.18 -12.26
N LEU A 167 -11.50 -9.51 -11.21
CA LEU A 167 -10.80 -8.22 -11.32
C LEU A 167 -9.68 -8.25 -12.37
N TRP A 168 -8.91 -9.33 -12.39
CA TRP A 168 -7.71 -9.46 -13.21
C TRP A 168 -7.99 -9.78 -14.69
N GLN A 169 -9.24 -10.12 -15.03
CA GLN A 169 -9.68 -10.32 -16.42
C GLN A 169 -10.44 -9.12 -16.99
N ARG A 170 -10.67 -8.08 -16.18
CA ARG A 170 -11.32 -6.85 -16.65
C ARG A 170 -10.44 -6.15 -17.70
N PRO A 171 -10.95 -5.86 -18.92
CA PRO A 171 -10.12 -5.34 -20.00
C PRO A 171 -9.31 -4.09 -19.64
N ALA A 172 -9.95 -3.12 -18.97
CA ALA A 172 -9.29 -1.89 -18.53
C ALA A 172 -8.16 -2.13 -17.50
N ILE A 173 -8.33 -3.12 -16.62
CA ILE A 173 -7.30 -3.51 -15.65
C ILE A 173 -6.13 -4.18 -16.36
N VAL A 174 -6.40 -5.12 -17.25
CA VAL A 174 -5.37 -5.84 -18.03
C VAL A 174 -4.52 -4.85 -18.83
N GLU A 175 -5.16 -3.95 -19.57
CA GLU A 175 -4.51 -2.92 -20.39
C GLU A 175 -3.58 -2.04 -19.54
N HIS A 176 -4.08 -1.44 -18.46
CA HIS A 176 -3.23 -0.59 -17.63
C HIS A 176 -2.14 -1.37 -16.90
N ARG A 177 -2.38 -2.63 -16.50
CA ARG A 177 -1.33 -3.47 -15.91
C ARG A 177 -0.20 -3.74 -16.91
N GLN A 178 -0.53 -3.96 -18.18
CA GLN A 178 0.47 -4.11 -19.25
C GLN A 178 1.28 -2.83 -19.44
N GLU A 179 0.60 -1.68 -19.55
CA GLU A 179 1.28 -0.37 -19.66
C GLU A 179 2.18 -0.07 -18.45
N LEU A 180 1.71 -0.37 -17.24
CA LEU A 180 2.49 -0.20 -16.01
C LEU A 180 3.72 -1.12 -16.00
N ALA A 181 3.56 -2.39 -16.40
CA ALA A 181 4.68 -3.32 -16.51
C ALA A 181 5.72 -2.85 -17.53
N GLU A 182 5.29 -2.32 -18.67
CA GLU A 182 6.20 -1.76 -19.69
C GLU A 182 6.98 -0.54 -19.17
N ILE A 183 6.31 0.37 -18.45
CA ILE A 183 6.95 1.54 -17.84
C ILE A 183 7.95 1.08 -16.78
N LEU A 184 7.52 0.21 -15.86
CA LEU A 184 8.35 -0.29 -14.77
C LEU A 184 9.57 -1.06 -15.30
N GLY A 185 9.41 -1.85 -16.36
CA GLY A 185 10.51 -2.59 -16.99
C GLY A 185 11.63 -1.69 -17.56
N ARG A 186 11.33 -0.42 -17.87
CA ARG A 186 12.31 0.58 -18.32
C ARG A 186 12.95 1.36 -17.17
N CYS A 187 12.37 1.30 -15.97
CA CYS A 187 12.81 2.08 -14.82
C CYS A 187 13.90 1.36 -14.01
N LYS A 188 14.86 2.16 -13.51
CA LYS A 188 15.95 1.69 -12.64
C LYS A 188 15.48 1.44 -11.22
N ALA A 189 14.53 2.24 -10.76
CA ALA A 189 13.96 2.17 -9.41
C ALA A 189 12.54 2.71 -9.38
N VAL A 190 11.88 2.55 -8.24
CA VAL A 190 10.55 3.11 -7.96
C VAL A 190 10.62 3.99 -6.73
N ALA A 191 10.11 5.20 -6.82
CA ALA A 191 9.96 6.12 -5.70
C ALA A 191 8.48 6.22 -5.30
N ILE A 192 8.19 5.92 -4.03
CA ILE A 192 6.84 5.92 -3.47
C ILE A 192 6.74 7.06 -2.46
N ALA A 193 6.02 8.10 -2.87
CA ALA A 193 5.88 9.31 -2.07
C ALA A 193 4.88 9.15 -0.91
N GLY A 194 5.05 9.98 0.11
CA GLY A 194 4.09 10.13 1.19
C GLY A 194 2.74 10.71 0.75
N GLY A 195 1.74 10.61 1.63
CA GLY A 195 0.41 11.18 1.48
C GLY A 195 -0.65 10.31 2.17
N HIS A 196 -1.88 10.27 1.63
CA HIS A 196 -2.97 9.52 2.26
C HIS A 196 -2.80 8.01 2.07
N VAL A 197 -2.26 7.33 3.08
CA VAL A 197 -1.89 5.89 3.07
C VAL A 197 -2.99 4.97 2.53
N ALA A 198 -4.23 5.12 3.01
CA ALA A 198 -5.32 4.25 2.56
C ALA A 198 -5.69 4.44 1.08
N ALA A 199 -5.57 5.66 0.56
CA ALA A 199 -5.86 5.96 -0.83
C ALA A 199 -4.75 5.38 -1.72
N LEU A 200 -3.48 5.67 -1.39
CA LEU A 200 -2.31 5.10 -2.04
C LEU A 200 -2.38 3.57 -2.13
N LEU A 201 -2.60 2.91 -0.99
CA LEU A 201 -2.69 1.46 -0.90
C LEU A 201 -3.84 0.89 -1.74
N ASN A 202 -4.99 1.58 -1.77
CA ASN A 202 -6.12 1.15 -2.58
C ASN A 202 -5.80 1.22 -4.08
N ARG A 203 -5.05 2.24 -4.53
CA ARG A 203 -4.63 2.39 -5.93
C ARG A 203 -3.58 1.37 -6.33
N MET A 204 -2.54 1.20 -5.52
CA MET A 204 -1.52 0.17 -5.75
C MET A 204 -2.12 -1.23 -5.83
N ARG A 205 -3.06 -1.56 -4.93
CA ARG A 205 -3.75 -2.85 -4.95
C ARG A 205 -4.66 -3.05 -6.15
N LEU A 206 -5.34 -2.01 -6.63
CA LEU A 206 -6.26 -2.14 -7.78
C LEU A 206 -5.52 -2.62 -9.03
N PHE A 207 -4.28 -2.19 -9.22
CA PHE A 207 -3.44 -2.60 -10.34
C PHE A 207 -2.45 -3.71 -9.99
N GLY A 208 -2.46 -4.23 -8.76
CA GLY A 208 -1.51 -5.24 -8.30
C GLY A 208 -0.05 -4.78 -8.44
N VAL A 209 0.24 -3.52 -8.14
CA VAL A 209 1.55 -2.91 -8.34
C VAL A 209 2.65 -3.70 -7.63
N ASP A 210 2.37 -4.25 -6.44
CA ASP A 210 3.33 -5.06 -5.68
C ASP A 210 3.88 -6.24 -6.50
N GLU A 211 3.06 -6.87 -7.36
CA GLU A 211 3.48 -7.95 -8.26
C GLU A 211 4.31 -7.43 -9.43
N LEU A 212 4.05 -6.20 -9.88
CA LEU A 212 4.73 -5.57 -11.01
C LEU A 212 6.11 -5.01 -10.65
N LEU A 213 6.37 -4.72 -9.37
CA LEU A 213 7.64 -4.15 -8.92
C LEU A 213 8.82 -5.12 -9.09
N GLY A 214 8.59 -6.43 -9.22
CA GLY A 214 9.58 -7.38 -9.76
C GLY A 214 10.98 -7.36 -9.12
N GLY A 215 11.11 -7.01 -7.83
CA GLY A 215 12.40 -6.89 -7.16
C GLY A 215 13.19 -5.62 -7.51
N GLN A 216 12.54 -4.55 -7.98
CA GLN A 216 13.18 -3.23 -8.16
C GLN A 216 13.62 -2.62 -6.82
N THR A 217 14.63 -1.75 -6.87
CA THR A 217 14.97 -0.87 -5.75
C THR A 217 13.82 0.10 -5.50
N ILE A 218 13.35 0.17 -4.25
CA ILE A 218 12.22 1.02 -3.84
C ILE A 218 12.72 2.10 -2.89
N PHE A 219 12.46 3.36 -3.23
CA PHE A 219 12.66 4.51 -2.35
C PHE A 219 11.31 4.94 -1.80
N ALA A 220 11.09 4.85 -0.49
CA ALA A 220 9.79 5.16 0.10
C ALA A 220 9.94 6.07 1.32
N TRP A 221 9.02 7.03 1.48
CA TRP A 221 9.04 7.96 2.63
C TRP A 221 7.65 8.26 3.17
N SER A 222 7.58 8.56 4.47
CA SER A 222 6.33 8.90 5.15
C SER A 222 5.24 7.85 4.86
N GLY A 223 4.06 8.25 4.39
CA GLY A 223 2.99 7.32 3.99
C GLY A 223 3.38 6.29 2.92
N GLY A 224 4.36 6.61 2.06
CA GLY A 224 4.92 5.67 1.08
C GLY A 224 5.67 4.53 1.76
N GLY A 225 6.43 4.82 2.80
CA GLY A 225 7.12 3.79 3.60
C GLY A 225 6.15 2.88 4.37
N MET A 226 4.97 3.40 4.72
CA MET A 226 3.93 2.60 5.37
C MET A 226 3.32 1.59 4.38
N VAL A 227 3.03 1.99 3.15
CA VAL A 227 2.41 1.06 2.17
C VAL A 227 3.35 -0.04 1.69
N THR A 228 4.67 0.15 1.81
CA THR A 228 5.68 -0.88 1.49
C THR A 228 5.86 -1.93 2.59
N SER A 229 5.18 -1.79 3.73
CA SER A 229 5.30 -2.73 4.85
C SER A 229 4.21 -3.80 4.82
N ASP A 230 4.50 -4.98 5.39
CA ASP A 230 3.53 -6.08 5.52
C ASP A 230 2.28 -5.67 6.32
N ARG A 231 2.46 -4.76 7.28
CA ARG A 231 1.42 -4.33 8.21
C ARG A 231 1.51 -2.84 8.47
N ILE A 232 0.38 -2.17 8.23
CA ILE A 232 0.22 -0.75 8.49
C ILE A 232 -0.38 -0.59 9.89
N VAL A 233 0.37 0.07 10.77
CA VAL A 233 -0.14 0.47 12.08
C VAL A 233 -1.10 1.65 11.89
N LEU A 234 -2.33 1.48 12.34
CA LEU A 234 -3.31 2.55 12.39
C LEU A 234 -3.21 3.20 13.77
N TYR A 235 -2.84 4.48 13.81
CA TYR A 235 -2.86 5.24 15.05
C TYR A 235 -4.31 5.44 15.50
N HIS A 236 -4.55 5.14 16.77
CA HIS A 236 -5.80 5.40 17.46
C HIS A 236 -5.57 6.52 18.46
N ASP A 237 -5.48 7.76 17.96
CA ASP A 237 -5.60 8.94 18.80
C ASP A 237 -7.09 9.30 18.86
N SER A 238 -7.65 9.23 20.06
CA SER A 238 -8.93 9.85 20.42
C SER A 238 -8.65 11.02 21.35
#